data_AF-A0A0B9G855-F1
#
_entry.id   AF-A0A0B9G855-F1
#
_cell.length_a   1.000
_cell.length_b   1.000
_cell.length_c   1.000
_cell.angle_alpha   90.00
_cell.angle_beta   90.00
_cell.angle_gamma   90.00
#
_symmetry.space_group_name_H-M   'P 1'
#
loop_
_entity.id
_entity.type
_entity.pdbx_description
1 polymer ?
#
loop_
_entity_poly.entity_id
_entity_poly.type
_entity_poly.pdbx_seq_one_letter_code
_entity_poly.pdbx_strand_id
1 'polypeptide(L)'
;MKKVVPLILLASISFSSLAKTDEECKAQAVAATSAITNIATGEIPSSAEMQEKAKQRLVEIEKNLSQGKYCKALQLAVSQS
;
A
#
# COMPACT_ATOMS: atom_id res chain seq x y z
N MET A 1 -15.23 42.06 3.68
CA MET A 1 -14.87 41.43 2.38
C MET A 1 -13.67 40.53 2.58
N LYS A 2 -13.82 39.21 2.37
CA LYS A 2 -12.74 38.30 1.99
C LYS A 2 -13.40 37.12 1.30
N LYS A 3 -13.34 37.14 -0.04
CA LYS A 3 -13.72 36.03 -0.89
C LYS A 3 -12.72 34.90 -0.63
N VAL A 4 -13.19 33.74 -0.22
CA VAL A 4 -12.44 32.50 -0.42
C VAL A 4 -13.38 31.55 -1.13
N VAL A 5 -12.90 31.14 -2.30
CA VAL A 5 -13.59 30.45 -3.37
C VAL A 5 -14.14 29.10 -2.89
N PRO A 6 -15.40 28.74 -3.21
CA PRO A 6 -15.87 27.38 -2.99
C PRO A 6 -15.06 26.46 -3.91
N LEU A 7 -14.22 25.60 -3.32
CA LEU A 7 -13.49 24.59 -4.08
C LEU A 7 -14.52 23.63 -4.66
N ILE A 8 -14.70 23.77 -5.97
CA ILE A 8 -15.68 23.09 -6.80
C ILE A 8 -15.49 21.58 -6.71
N LEU A 9 -16.63 20.89 -6.66
CA LEU A 9 -16.88 19.50 -7.00
C LEU A 9 -15.75 18.82 -7.78
N LEU A 10 -15.28 17.68 -7.30
CA LEU A 10 -14.99 16.57 -8.20
C LEU A 10 -15.31 15.22 -7.55
N ALA A 11 -16.18 14.51 -8.27
CA ALA A 11 -16.40 13.08 -8.23
C ALA A 11 -17.06 12.51 -6.97
N SER A 12 -18.39 12.53 -7.01
CA SER A 12 -19.19 11.32 -6.83
C SER A 12 -18.51 10.10 -7.47
N ILE A 13 -17.63 9.41 -6.73
CA ILE A 13 -17.22 8.05 -7.09
C ILE A 13 -18.24 7.15 -6.43
N SER A 14 -19.27 6.85 -7.21
CA SER A 14 -20.28 5.85 -6.89
C SER A 14 -19.57 4.57 -6.43
N PHE A 15 -19.79 4.20 -5.17
CA PHE A 15 -19.46 2.89 -4.63
C PHE A 15 -20.31 1.85 -5.36
N SER A 16 -19.81 1.38 -6.49
CA SER A 16 -20.44 0.31 -7.24
C SER A 16 -19.37 -0.72 -7.54
N SER A 17 -19.21 -1.69 -6.63
CA SER A 17 -18.54 -2.96 -6.91
C SER A 17 -17.19 -2.82 -7.64
N LEU A 18 -16.26 -2.02 -7.11
CA LEU A 18 -15.05 -1.63 -7.86
C LEU A 18 -13.99 -2.73 -7.79
N ALA A 19 -13.81 -3.47 -8.88
CA ALA A 19 -12.51 -4.09 -9.16
C ALA A 19 -11.45 -2.99 -9.01
N LYS A 20 -10.57 -3.09 -7.99
CA LYS A 20 -9.49 -2.13 -7.83
C LYS A 20 -8.68 -2.11 -9.12
N THR A 21 -8.51 -0.93 -9.69
CA THR A 21 -7.65 -0.77 -10.86
C THR A 21 -6.21 -1.08 -10.49
N ASP A 22 -5.41 -1.46 -11.48
CA ASP A 22 -3.98 -1.73 -11.28
C ASP A 22 -3.24 -0.51 -10.71
N GLU A 23 -3.64 0.71 -11.09
CA GLU A 23 -3.09 1.94 -10.51
C GLU A 23 -3.45 2.13 -9.03
N GLU A 24 -4.72 1.91 -8.66
CA GLU A 24 -5.14 1.98 -7.25
C GLU A 24 -4.44 0.93 -6.40
N CYS A 25 -4.32 -0.30 -6.93
CA CYS A 25 -3.58 -1.36 -6.29
C CYS A 25 -2.09 -1.01 -6.14
N LYS A 26 -1.48 -0.39 -7.15
CA LYS A 26 -0.07 0.03 -7.09
C LYS A 26 0.15 1.11 -6.04
N ALA A 27 -0.67 2.16 -6.05
CA ALA A 27 -0.58 3.26 -5.08
C ALA A 27 -0.75 2.74 -3.65
N GLN A 28 -1.75 1.88 -3.41
CA GLN A 28 -1.99 1.30 -2.10
C GLN A 28 -0.90 0.29 -1.71
N ALA A 29 -0.36 -0.51 -2.64
CA ALA A 29 0.71 -1.46 -2.36
C ALA A 29 1.97 -0.72 -1.90
N VAL A 30 2.37 0.36 -2.59
CA VAL A 30 3.51 1.18 -2.20
C VAL A 30 3.29 1.78 -0.81
N ALA A 31 2.12 2.35 -0.54
CA ALA A 31 1.81 2.92 0.77
C ALA A 31 1.82 1.86 1.90
N ALA A 32 1.29 0.67 1.65
CA ALA A 32 1.29 -0.43 2.62
C ALA A 32 2.68 -1.06 2.83
N THR A 33 3.55 -1.00 1.82
CA THR A 33 4.93 -1.53 1.91
C THR A 33 5.77 -0.78 2.92
N SER A 34 5.50 0.51 3.16
CA SER A 34 6.22 1.34 4.13
C SER A 34 6.18 0.75 5.55
N ALA A 35 5.03 0.22 5.98
CA ALA A 35 4.91 -0.39 7.31
C ALA A 35 5.79 -1.65 7.46
N ILE A 36 5.83 -2.48 6.41
CA ILE A 36 6.69 -3.68 6.38
C ILE A 36 8.16 -3.29 6.31
N THR A 37 8.49 -2.21 5.59
CA THR A 37 9.86 -1.66 5.50
C THR A 37 10.36 -1.24 6.86
N ASN A 38 9.53 -0.54 7.64
CA ASN A 38 9.90 -0.07 8.96
C ASN A 38 10.11 -1.23 9.95
N ILE A 39 9.36 -2.34 9.80
CA ILE A 39 9.62 -3.58 10.57
C ILE A 39 10.91 -4.23 10.10
N ALA A 40 11.10 -4.40 8.79
CA ALA A 40 12.26 -5.07 8.19
C ALA A 40 13.60 -4.37 8.51
N THR A 41 13.58 -3.04 8.63
CA THR A 41 14.74 -2.20 8.96
C THR A 41 14.95 -2.02 10.46
N GLY A 42 14.02 -2.51 11.29
CA GLY A 42 14.07 -2.36 12.74
C GLY A 42 13.71 -0.96 13.25
N GLU A 43 13.20 -0.08 12.38
CA GLU A 43 12.66 1.23 12.75
C GLU A 43 11.43 1.08 13.67
N ILE A 44 10.66 0.01 13.46
CA ILE A 44 9.67 -0.48 14.42
C ILE A 44 10.30 -1.60 15.27
N PRO A 45 10.38 -1.43 16.60
CA PRO A 45 10.87 -2.47 17.50
C PRO A 45 10.06 -3.75 17.33
N SER A 46 10.75 -4.82 16.94
CA SER A 46 10.15 -6.11 16.63
C SER A 46 11.17 -7.23 16.88
N SER A 47 10.70 -8.45 17.11
CA SER A 47 11.60 -9.60 17.28
C SER A 47 12.42 -9.84 16.02
N ALA A 48 13.62 -10.42 16.16
CA ALA A 48 14.46 -10.76 15.01
C ALA A 48 13.73 -11.67 14.00
N GLU A 49 12.86 -12.57 14.49
CA GLU A 49 12.01 -13.41 13.64
C GLU A 49 11.00 -12.58 12.83
N MET A 50 10.36 -11.58 13.44
CA MET A 50 9.43 -10.69 12.74
C MET A 50 10.15 -9.79 11.72
N GLN A 51 11.35 -9.30 12.04
CA GLN A 51 12.15 -8.53 11.09
C GLN A 51 12.55 -9.38 9.88
N GLU A 52 12.96 -10.64 10.09
CA GLU A 52 13.33 -11.54 9.00
C GLU A 52 12.13 -11.91 8.13
N LYS A 53 10.97 -12.21 8.74
CA LYS A 53 9.71 -12.39 7.99
C LYS A 53 9.33 -11.14 7.21
N ALA A 54 9.47 -9.95 7.80
CA ALA A 54 9.18 -8.70 7.12
C ALA A 54 10.11 -8.47 5.91
N LYS A 55 11.42 -8.78 6.03
CA LYS A 55 12.36 -8.71 4.91
C LYS A 55 11.97 -9.65 3.77
N GLN A 56 11.69 -10.92 4.07
CA GLN A 56 11.27 -11.90 3.06
C GLN A 56 10.00 -11.44 2.33
N ARG A 57 9.05 -10.91 3.10
CA ARG A 57 7.80 -10.39 2.56
C ARG A 57 7.99 -9.16 1.68
N LEU A 58 8.91 -8.28 2.06
CA LEU A 58 9.24 -7.10 1.29
C LEU A 58 9.82 -7.49 -0.08
N VAL A 59 10.70 -8.50 -0.13
CA VAL A 59 11.21 -9.08 -1.39
C VAL A 59 10.07 -9.61 -2.26
N GLU A 60 9.10 -10.31 -1.68
CA GLU A 60 7.95 -10.81 -2.45
C GLU A 60 7.06 -9.68 -2.99
N ILE A 61 6.84 -8.63 -2.21
CA ILE A 61 6.06 -7.46 -2.63
C ILE A 61 6.76 -6.76 -3.80
N GLU A 62 8.05 -6.48 -3.69
CA GLU A 62 8.86 -5.87 -4.76
C GLU A 62 8.88 -6.72 -6.03
N LYS A 63 8.98 -8.05 -5.88
CA LYS A 63 8.87 -8.98 -7.00
C LYS A 63 7.50 -8.89 -7.69
N ASN A 64 6.41 -8.77 -6.95
CA ASN A 64 5.09 -8.63 -7.55
C ASN A 64 4.88 -7.24 -8.18
N LEU A 65 5.40 -6.17 -7.57
CA LEU A 65 5.40 -4.82 -8.14
C LEU A 65 6.16 -4.75 -9.47
N SER A 66 7.36 -5.32 -9.54
CA SER A 66 8.18 -5.35 -10.76
C SER A 66 7.58 -6.21 -11.88
N GLN A 67 6.75 -7.20 -11.53
CA GLN A 67 6.01 -8.03 -12.48
C GLN A 67 4.65 -7.42 -12.90
N GLY A 68 4.31 -6.21 -12.44
CA GLY A 68 3.03 -5.58 -12.72
C GLY A 68 1.83 -6.21 -11.98
N LYS A 69 2.07 -7.09 -11.01
CA LYS A 69 1.03 -7.79 -10.23
C LYS A 69 0.63 -6.97 -9.00
N TYR A 70 0.11 -5.78 -9.22
CA TYR A 70 -0.07 -4.78 -8.17
C TYR A 70 -1.08 -5.18 -7.09
N CYS A 71 -2.23 -5.75 -7.46
CA CYS A 71 -3.21 -6.17 -6.45
C CYS A 71 -2.72 -7.34 -5.60
N LYS A 72 -1.85 -8.20 -6.17
CA LYS A 72 -1.19 -9.26 -5.41
C LYS A 72 -0.11 -8.70 -4.47
N ALA A 73 0.66 -7.72 -4.93
CA ALA A 73 1.59 -6.98 -4.07
C ALA A 73 0.87 -6.30 -2.90
N LEU A 74 -0.28 -5.66 -3.16
CA LEU A 74 -1.13 -5.07 -2.12
C LEU A 74 -1.61 -6.14 -1.13
N GLN A 75 -2.12 -7.27 -1.61
CA GLN A 75 -2.59 -8.36 -0.74
C GLN A 75 -1.48 -8.86 0.18
N LEU A 76 -0.26 -9.01 -0.33
CA LEU A 76 0.92 -9.36 0.47
C LEU A 76 1.29 -8.26 1.46
N ALA A 77 1.12 -6.99 1.09
CA ALA A 77 1.44 -5.87 1.98
C ALA A 77 0.46 -5.70 3.15
N VAL A 78 -0.81 -6.09 2.99
CA VAL A 78 -1.87 -5.86 3.99
C VAL A 78 -2.33 -7.11 4.74
N SER A 79 -2.07 -8.31 4.22
CA SER A 79 -2.41 -9.53 4.94
C SER A 79 -1.58 -9.57 6.22
N GLN A 80 -2.17 -9.72 7.40
CA GLN A 80 -1.37 -9.92 8.61
C GLN A 80 -1.04 -11.40 8.72
N SER A 81 0.25 -11.73 8.86
CA SER A 81 0.73 -13.09 9.13
C SER A 81 1.50 -13.09 10.44
#